data_AF-H0JRE1-F1
#
_entry.id   AF-H0JRE1-F1
#
_cell.length_a   1.000
_cell.length_b   1.000
_cell.length_c   1.000
_cell.angle_alpha   90.00
_cell.angle_beta   90.00
_cell.angle_gamma   90.00
#
_symmetry.space_group_name_H-M   'P 1'
#
loop_
_entity.id
_entity.type
_entity.pdbx_description
1 polymer ?
#
loop_
_entity_poly.entity_id
_entity_poly.type
_entity_poly.pdbx_seq_one_letter_code
_entity_poly.pdbx_strand_id
1 'polypeptide(L)'
;MRHEPYLPDEQAEFAEVIDTVDPSSEHEDIVVYLTDLPRRDDSLPVVADVSADHKFALVSVAGVGGFDIERRVRTVTELAITHILGEPELTLGAARQDSAPWSGGLRIGSAAHVAINESC
;
A
#
# COMPACT_ATOMS: atom_id res chain seq x y z
N MET A 1 -17.60 -17.12 -7.37
CA MET A 1 -16.17 -16.86 -7.62
C MET A 1 -16.12 -15.73 -8.62
N ARG A 2 -15.71 -14.53 -8.21
CA ARG A 2 -15.60 -13.37 -9.12
C ARG A 2 -14.37 -13.60 -10.01
N HIS A 3 -14.50 -13.37 -11.31
CA HIS A 3 -13.46 -13.63 -12.31
C HIS A 3 -12.82 -12.36 -12.88
N GLU A 4 -13.43 -11.20 -12.67
CA GLU A 4 -12.83 -9.92 -13.07
C GLU A 4 -11.77 -9.43 -12.06
N PRO A 5 -10.61 -8.96 -12.55
CA PRO A 5 -9.59 -8.36 -11.70
C PRO A 5 -10.12 -7.08 -11.06
N TYR A 6 -9.82 -6.89 -9.77
CA TYR A 6 -10.17 -5.66 -9.03
C TYR A 6 -9.37 -4.44 -9.50
N LEU A 7 -8.32 -4.65 -10.30
CA LEU A 7 -7.46 -3.63 -10.85
C LEU A 7 -7.54 -3.67 -12.38
N PRO A 8 -7.85 -2.55 -13.05
CA PRO A 8 -7.85 -2.50 -14.51
C PRO A 8 -6.43 -2.62 -15.10
N ASP A 9 -5.43 -1.96 -14.52
CA ASP A 9 -4.02 -2.05 -14.91
C ASP A 9 -3.03 -1.52 -13.83
N GLU A 10 -1.73 -1.42 -14.17
CA GLU A 10 -0.64 -0.99 -13.27
C GLU A 10 -0.68 0.50 -12.87
N GLN A 11 -1.40 1.34 -13.62
CA GLN A 11 -1.55 2.78 -13.43
C GLN A 11 -2.93 3.17 -12.89
N ALA A 12 -3.80 2.20 -12.59
CA ALA A 12 -5.14 2.44 -12.07
C ALA A 12 -5.11 3.38 -10.86
N GLU A 13 -5.81 4.50 -10.96
CA GLU A 13 -5.88 5.49 -9.89
C GLU A 13 -6.46 4.86 -8.63
N PHE A 14 -5.86 5.15 -7.47
CA PHE A 14 -6.26 4.50 -6.24
C PHE A 14 -7.72 4.79 -5.84
N ALA A 15 -8.24 5.97 -6.20
CA ALA A 15 -9.66 6.29 -6.03
C ALA A 15 -10.57 5.36 -6.85
N GLU A 16 -10.22 5.07 -8.11
CA GLU A 16 -10.99 4.15 -8.96
C GLU A 16 -10.99 2.72 -8.38
N VAL A 17 -9.88 2.30 -7.78
CA VAL A 17 -9.80 1.03 -7.07
C VAL A 17 -10.74 1.02 -5.86
N ILE A 18 -10.73 2.07 -5.03
CA ILE A 18 -11.63 2.19 -3.88
C ILE A 18 -13.09 2.11 -4.34
N ASP A 19 -13.47 2.82 -5.40
CA ASP A 19 -14.83 2.79 -5.94
C ASP A 19 -15.22 1.40 -6.48
N THR A 20 -14.26 0.68 -7.07
CA THR A 20 -14.48 -0.65 -7.65
C THR A 20 -14.64 -1.73 -6.57
N VAL A 21 -13.81 -1.68 -5.53
CA VAL A 21 -13.80 -2.70 -4.47
C VAL A 21 -14.77 -2.37 -3.34
N ASP A 22 -15.14 -1.09 -3.18
CA ASP A 22 -15.99 -0.56 -2.13
C ASP A 22 -15.67 -1.16 -0.75
N PRO A 23 -14.51 -0.79 -0.15
CA PRO A 23 -14.07 -1.39 1.10
C PRO A 23 -15.05 -1.09 2.26
N SER A 24 -15.92 -0.10 2.11
CA SER A 24 -16.96 0.24 3.08
C SER A 24 -18.13 -0.75 3.11
N SER A 25 -18.27 -1.55 2.04
CA SER A 25 -19.29 -2.61 1.94
C SER A 25 -18.87 -3.92 2.61
N GLU A 26 -17.59 -4.08 2.91
CA GLU A 26 -17.04 -5.24 3.61
C GLU A 26 -17.38 -5.17 5.11
N HIS A 27 -17.41 -6.32 5.78
CA HIS A 27 -17.77 -6.39 7.20
C HIS A 27 -16.57 -6.15 8.14
N GLU A 28 -15.37 -6.13 7.57
CA GLU A 28 -14.09 -6.03 8.24
C GLU A 28 -13.76 -4.58 8.63
N ASP A 29 -13.06 -4.42 9.76
CA ASP A 29 -12.66 -3.10 10.26
C ASP A 29 -11.59 -2.42 9.40
N ILE A 30 -10.73 -3.20 8.75
CA ILE A 30 -9.64 -2.74 7.87
C ILE A 30 -9.52 -3.75 6.73
N VAL A 31 -9.45 -3.27 5.50
CA VAL A 31 -9.30 -4.12 4.31
C VAL A 31 -7.92 -3.90 3.70
N VAL A 32 -7.17 -4.98 3.51
CA VAL A 32 -5.85 -4.96 2.86
C VAL A 32 -5.84 -5.88 1.66
N TYR A 33 -5.67 -5.32 0.47
CA TYR A 33 -5.54 -6.09 -0.76
C TYR A 33 -4.06 -6.25 -1.13
N LEU A 34 -3.73 -7.44 -1.62
CA LEU A 34 -2.43 -7.74 -2.20
C LEU A 34 -2.61 -7.93 -3.71
N THR A 35 -1.76 -7.27 -4.50
CA THR A 35 -1.72 -7.47 -5.96
C THR A 35 -0.34 -7.91 -6.40
N ASP A 36 -0.29 -8.84 -7.35
CA ASP A 36 0.92 -9.21 -8.06
C ASP A 36 1.23 -8.27 -9.24
N LEU A 37 0.32 -7.36 -9.57
CA LEU A 37 0.58 -6.33 -10.57
C LEU A 37 1.55 -5.27 -10.01
N PRO A 38 2.54 -4.82 -10.81
CA PRO A 38 3.30 -3.63 -10.46
C PRO A 38 2.34 -2.45 -10.31
N ARG A 39 2.63 -1.56 -9.37
CA ARG A 39 1.91 -0.30 -9.20
C ARG A 39 2.87 0.84 -9.48
N ARG A 40 2.37 1.85 -10.18
CA ARG A 40 3.17 3.01 -10.57
C ARG A 40 2.39 4.29 -10.38
N ASP A 41 3.14 5.35 -10.09
CA ASP A 41 2.70 6.73 -10.17
C ASP A 41 3.62 7.39 -11.20
N ASP A 42 3.10 7.59 -12.41
CA ASP A 42 3.88 7.83 -13.62
C ASP A 42 4.99 6.77 -13.81
N SER A 43 6.23 7.13 -13.49
CA SER A 43 7.42 6.29 -13.62
C SER A 43 7.92 5.74 -12.28
N LEU A 44 7.34 6.19 -11.17
CA LEU A 44 7.77 5.83 -9.83
C LEU A 44 7.06 4.56 -9.36
N PRO A 45 7.78 3.51 -8.94
CA PRO A 45 7.17 2.33 -8.38
C PRO A 45 6.49 2.63 -7.03
N VAL A 46 5.24 2.19 -6.91
CA VAL A 46 4.43 2.27 -5.68
C VAL A 46 4.40 0.89 -5.03
N VAL A 47 4.74 0.84 -3.75
CA VAL A 47 4.73 -0.38 -2.93
C VAL A 47 3.38 -0.56 -2.26
N ALA A 48 2.79 0.53 -1.78
CA ALA A 48 1.44 0.53 -1.25
C ALA A 48 0.75 1.88 -1.44
N ASP A 49 -0.55 1.83 -1.69
CA ASP A 49 -1.47 2.95 -1.53
C ASP A 49 -2.31 2.71 -0.27
N VAL A 50 -2.50 3.73 0.56
CA VAL A 50 -3.20 3.62 1.85
C VAL A 50 -4.19 4.77 2.00
N SER A 51 -5.43 4.48 2.38
CA SER A 51 -6.42 5.49 2.76
C SER A 51 -6.92 5.21 4.18
N ALA A 52 -6.64 6.13 5.10
CA ALA A 52 -7.15 6.07 6.46
C ALA A 52 -8.67 6.30 6.51
N ASP A 53 -9.17 7.22 5.67
CA ASP A 53 -10.61 7.55 5.59
C ASP A 53 -11.45 6.33 5.20
N HIS A 54 -10.95 5.53 4.27
CA HIS A 54 -11.62 4.31 3.80
C HIS A 54 -11.17 3.04 4.54
N LYS A 55 -10.26 3.17 5.52
CA LYS A 55 -9.59 2.05 6.22
C LYS A 55 -9.10 0.95 5.27
N PHE A 56 -8.49 1.38 4.17
CA PHE A 56 -8.15 0.51 3.05
C PHE A 56 -6.67 0.66 2.67
N ALA A 57 -6.03 -0.45 2.35
CA ALA A 57 -4.69 -0.48 1.77
C ALA A 57 -4.60 -1.44 0.59
N LEU A 58 -3.81 -1.06 -0.40
CA LEU A 58 -3.45 -1.91 -1.53
C LEU A 58 -1.94 -2.01 -1.65
N VAL A 59 -1.41 -3.22 -1.48
CA VAL A 59 0.04 -3.51 -1.51
C VAL A 59 0.40 -4.23 -2.80
N SER A 60 1.38 -3.70 -3.53
CA SER A 60 1.96 -4.35 -4.71
C SER A 60 3.11 -5.27 -4.32
N VAL A 61 2.88 -6.58 -4.41
CA VAL A 61 3.89 -7.62 -4.19
C VAL A 61 5.04 -7.47 -5.20
N ALA A 62 4.72 -7.10 -6.45
CA ALA A 62 5.73 -6.79 -7.47
C ALA A 62 6.57 -5.55 -7.11
N GLY A 63 5.99 -4.54 -6.46
CA GLY A 63 6.68 -3.33 -5.98
C GLY A 63 7.60 -3.56 -4.77
N VAL A 64 7.25 -4.52 -3.90
CA VAL A 64 8.05 -4.93 -2.71
C VAL A 64 9.38 -5.59 -3.09
N GLY A 65 9.42 -6.29 -4.22
CA GLY A 65 10.57 -7.04 -4.71
C GLY A 65 10.68 -8.46 -4.15
N GLY A 66 11.46 -9.32 -4.82
CA GLY A 66 11.43 -10.78 -4.64
C GLY A 66 12.31 -11.37 -3.53
N PHE A 67 13.12 -10.57 -2.83
CA PHE A 67 13.95 -11.06 -1.71
C PHE A 67 13.22 -10.86 -0.39
N ASP A 68 13.18 -11.87 0.49
CA ASP A 68 12.46 -11.83 1.77
C ASP A 68 11.00 -11.34 1.65
N ILE A 69 10.29 -11.78 0.60
CA ILE A 69 8.97 -11.25 0.23
C ILE A 69 7.95 -11.32 1.37
N GLU A 70 7.93 -12.43 2.11
CA GLU A 70 7.04 -12.60 3.27
C GLU A 70 7.31 -11.53 4.34
N ARG A 71 8.58 -11.36 4.72
CA ARG A 71 8.97 -10.36 5.72
C ARG A 71 8.62 -8.95 5.25
N ARG A 72 8.91 -8.63 3.99
CA ARG A 72 8.70 -7.28 3.47
C ARG A 72 7.23 -6.94 3.28
N VAL A 73 6.43 -7.86 2.75
CA VAL A 73 4.96 -7.68 2.66
C VAL A 73 4.39 -7.47 4.05
N ARG A 74 4.80 -8.28 5.04
CA ARG A 74 4.40 -8.09 6.43
C ARG A 74 4.73 -6.70 6.95
N THR A 75 5.98 -6.23 6.77
CA THR A 75 6.40 -4.89 7.21
C THR A 75 5.55 -3.80 6.57
N VAL A 76 5.31 -3.87 5.25
CA VAL A 76 4.49 -2.88 4.54
C VAL A 76 3.04 -2.89 5.05
N THR A 77 2.46 -4.07 5.28
CA THR A 77 1.11 -4.21 5.83
C THR A 77 1.01 -3.64 7.25
N GLU A 78 1.96 -3.95 8.13
CA GLU A 78 1.99 -3.41 9.50
C GLU A 78 2.06 -1.87 9.48
N LEU A 79 2.86 -1.29 8.58
CA LEU A 79 2.94 0.16 8.39
C LEU A 79 1.63 0.77 7.87
N ALA A 80 1.01 0.13 6.88
CA ALA A 80 -0.26 0.57 6.32
C ALA A 80 -1.37 0.58 7.40
N ILE A 81 -1.45 -0.48 8.20
CA ILE A 81 -2.39 -0.58 9.33
C ILE A 81 -2.12 0.51 10.37
N THR A 82 -0.85 0.69 10.77
CA THR A 82 -0.46 1.74 11.72
C THR A 82 -0.89 3.12 11.22
N HIS A 83 -0.69 3.39 9.93
CA HIS A 83 -1.12 4.64 9.31
C HIS A 83 -2.64 4.82 9.32
N ILE A 84 -3.39 3.77 8.97
CA ILE A 84 -4.87 3.78 9.02
C ILE A 84 -5.39 4.06 10.44
N LEU A 85 -4.74 3.49 11.45
CA LEU A 85 -5.13 3.65 12.84
C LEU A 85 -4.73 5.02 13.43
N GLY A 86 -3.95 5.83 12.71
CA GLY A 86 -3.49 7.13 13.19
C GLY A 86 -2.46 7.05 14.33
N GLU A 87 -1.79 5.91 14.48
CA GLU A 87 -0.76 5.73 15.51
C GLU A 87 0.60 6.32 15.04
N PRO A 88 1.31 7.10 15.89
CA PRO A 88 2.52 7.79 15.48
C PRO A 88 3.71 6.83 15.30
N GLU A 89 4.11 6.68 14.04
CA GLU A 89 5.44 6.34 13.50
C GLU A 89 6.23 5.19 14.16
N LEU A 90 6.14 4.00 13.55
CA LEU A 90 7.32 3.19 13.34
C LEU A 90 8.18 3.89 12.27
N THR A 91 9.18 4.64 12.72
CA THR A 91 10.03 5.49 11.88
C THR A 91 10.71 4.67 10.79
N LEU A 92 10.44 5.01 9.53
CA LEU A 92 10.94 4.31 8.36
C LEU A 92 12.33 4.82 7.99
N GLY A 93 13.32 3.92 7.95
CA GLY A 93 14.61 4.22 7.36
C GLY A 93 14.45 4.49 5.86
N ALA A 94 14.47 5.78 5.50
CA ALA A 94 14.77 6.32 4.17
C ALA A 94 13.95 5.84 2.96
N ALA A 95 12.64 5.54 3.09
CA ALA A 95 11.75 5.64 1.93
C ALA A 95 11.29 7.10 1.78
N ARG A 96 11.31 7.62 0.55
CA ARG A 96 10.75 8.94 0.25
C ARG A 96 9.25 8.90 0.55
N GLN A 97 8.87 9.55 1.65
CA GLN A 97 7.49 9.93 1.91
C GLN A 97 7.20 11.13 1.01
N ASP A 98 6.83 10.88 -0.25
CA ASP A 98 6.26 11.95 -1.07
C ASP A 98 4.81 12.14 -0.62
N SER A 99 4.64 12.97 0.40
CA SER A 99 3.38 13.53 0.85
C SER A 99 2.87 14.56 -0.16
N ALA A 100 2.71 14.16 -1.41
CA ALA A 100 1.92 14.94 -2.34
C ALA A 100 0.45 14.82 -1.87
N PRO A 101 -0.20 15.94 -1.52
CA PRO A 101 -1.57 15.92 -1.02
C PRO A 101 -2.51 15.62 -2.18
N TRP A 102 -2.78 14.35 -2.41
CA TRP A 102 -4.06 13.94 -2.96
C TRP A 102 -5.02 13.78 -1.77
N SER A 103 -6.27 14.18 -1.95
CA SER A 103 -7.25 14.29 -0.88
C SER A 103 -7.65 12.90 -0.36
N GLY A 104 -6.88 12.29 0.55
CA GLY A 104 -7.34 11.15 1.35
C GLY A 104 -6.39 9.96 1.56
N GLY A 105 -5.09 10.03 1.24
CA GLY A 105 -4.21 8.88 1.51
C GLY A 105 -2.69 9.08 1.39
N LEU A 106 -1.95 8.04 1.77
CA LEU A 106 -0.48 7.95 1.76
C LEU A 106 -0.02 6.95 0.69
N ARG A 107 0.94 7.37 -0.15
CA ARG A 107 1.67 6.48 -1.07
C ARG A 107 3.03 6.12 -0.48
N ILE A 108 3.33 4.83 -0.42
CA ILE A 108 4.64 4.31 -0.02
C ILE A 108 5.41 3.94 -1.29
N GLY A 109 6.44 4.71 -1.62
CA GLY A 109 7.30 4.44 -2.79
C GLY A 109 8.30 3.31 -2.57
N SER A 110 8.75 2.67 -3.66
CA SER A 110 9.84 1.69 -3.61
C SER A 110 11.18 2.41 -3.53
N ALA A 111 11.61 2.77 -2.33
CA ALA A 111 13.04 2.95 -2.12
C ALA A 111 13.67 1.55 -2.19
N ALA A 112 14.72 1.40 -2.99
CA ALA A 112 15.53 0.19 -3.06
C ALA A 112 16.08 -0.28 -1.69
N HIS A 113 15.83 0.46 -0.61
CA HIS A 113 15.78 0.02 0.76
C HIS A 113 14.52 0.56 1.44
N VAL A 114 13.54 -0.30 1.73
CA VAL A 114 12.84 -0.19 3.01
C VAL A 114 13.90 -0.56 4.04
N ALA A 115 14.65 0.43 4.56
CA ALA A 115 15.70 0.17 5.52
C ALA A 115 15.04 -0.26 6.83
N ILE A 116 15.14 -1.55 7.10
CA ILE A 116 14.70 -2.19 8.32
C ILE A 116 15.69 -1.76 9.39
N ASN A 117 15.23 -1.04 10.40
CA ASN A 117 16.05 -0.75 11.55
C ASN A 117 16.18 -2.05 12.37
N GLU A 118 17.28 -2.79 12.15
CA GLU A 118 17.63 -3.92 13.01
C GLU A 118 18.05 -3.36 14.37
N SER A 119 17.18 -3.51 15.37
CA SER A 119 17.61 -3.34 16.77
C SER A 119 18.16 -4.69 17.24
N CYS A 120 19.48 -4.72 17.45
CA CYS A 120 20.18 -5.76 18.22
C CYS A 120 19.67 -5.87 19.66
#